data_AF-A0A850GAY4-F1
#
_entry.id   AF-A0A850GAY4-F1
#
_cell.length_a   1.000
_cell.length_b   1.000
_cell.length_c   1.000
_cell.angle_alpha   90.00
_cell.angle_beta   90.00
_cell.angle_gamma   90.00
#
_symmetry.space_group_name_H-M   'P 1'
#
loop_
_entity.id
_entity.type
_entity.pdbx_description
1 polymer ?
#
loop_
_entity_poly.entity_id
_entity_poly.type
_entity_poly.pdbx_seq_one_letter_code
_entity_poly.pdbx_strand_id
1 'polypeptide(L)'
;MMRTKLWLTLLSLSSLLACEGVEEVSLEDVGGLCVWGADDGGTYVEDESVELRVLMVECLECGASEVTTTCSVDQEGTTLHVHATADYTIDQSVETCLTVCETVFVSCESEPLAAGTYTLEYGGESTSFEVPSAGEMATLDGGCSI
;
A
#
# COMPACT_ATOMS: atom_id res chain seq x y z
N MET A 1 43.53 29.86 40.97
CA MET A 1 42.46 29.84 42.01
C MET A 1 41.21 29.27 41.33
N MET A 2 40.98 27.95 41.34
CA MET A 2 40.48 27.13 42.46
C MET A 2 39.01 27.46 42.78
N ARG A 3 38.08 26.63 42.26
CA ARG A 3 37.08 25.89 43.06
C ARG A 3 36.18 25.01 42.18
N THR A 4 36.49 23.72 42.26
CA THR A 4 35.64 22.52 42.17
C THR A 4 34.16 22.74 42.47
N LYS A 5 33.28 22.08 41.69
CA LYS A 5 32.14 21.32 42.25
C LYS A 5 31.73 20.21 41.29
N LEU A 6 32.20 19.02 41.64
CA LEU A 6 31.74 17.71 41.24
C LEU A 6 30.26 17.57 41.68
N TRP A 7 29.35 17.28 40.75
CA TRP A 7 28.00 16.82 41.06
C TRP A 7 27.81 15.46 40.38
N LEU A 8 28.05 14.40 41.16
CA LEU A 8 27.47 13.08 40.94
C LEU A 8 26.02 13.13 41.41
N THR A 9 25.06 12.84 40.53
CA THR A 9 23.75 12.33 40.94
C THR A 9 23.16 11.40 39.89
N LEU A 10 23.00 10.15 40.34
CA LEU A 10 21.97 9.17 40.01
C LEU A 10 21.99 8.45 38.64
N LEU A 11 22.62 7.28 38.71
CA LEU A 11 22.16 6.03 38.13
C LEU A 11 20.67 5.75 38.43
N SER A 12 20.06 4.97 37.53
CA SER A 12 18.83 4.19 37.64
C SER A 12 17.48 4.92 37.55
N LEU A 13 16.80 4.74 36.41
CA LEU A 13 15.52 4.04 36.46
C LEU A 13 15.33 3.20 35.19
N SER A 14 15.47 1.89 35.38
CA SER A 14 15.06 0.86 34.44
C SER A 14 13.56 0.99 34.18
N SER A 15 13.19 1.36 32.96
CA SER A 15 11.87 1.07 32.40
C SER A 15 12.08 0.27 31.13
N LEU A 16 12.52 -0.98 31.32
CA LEU A 16 12.07 -2.07 30.46
C LEU A 16 10.55 -2.13 30.65
N LEU A 17 9.81 -1.26 29.95
CA LEU A 17 8.43 -1.59 29.63
C LEU A 17 8.57 -2.83 28.76
N ALA A 18 8.13 -3.97 29.30
CA ALA A 18 7.79 -5.12 28.50
C ALA A 18 6.95 -4.60 27.32
N CYS A 19 7.46 -4.77 26.11
CA CYS A 19 6.75 -4.43 24.90
C CYS A 19 5.68 -5.50 24.70
N GLU A 20 4.66 -5.51 25.56
CA GLU A 20 3.36 -6.12 25.26
C GLU A 20 2.68 -5.09 24.34
N GLY A 21 3.07 -5.13 23.07
CA GLY A 21 2.95 -3.98 22.17
C GLY A 21 1.98 -4.26 21.03
N VAL A 22 0.90 -3.49 21.00
CA VAL A 22 0.20 -3.21 19.75
C VAL A 22 1.10 -2.27 18.94
N GLU A 23 1.42 -2.64 17.72
CA GLU A 23 2.16 -1.79 16.76
C GLU A 23 1.17 -1.18 15.78
N GLU A 24 1.22 0.15 15.63
CA GLU A 24 0.47 0.88 14.61
C GLU A 24 1.35 0.99 13.35
N VAL A 25 0.81 0.54 12.22
CA VAL A 25 1.47 0.60 10.90
C VAL A 25 0.66 1.50 9.99
N SER A 26 1.36 2.40 9.28
CA SER A 26 0.80 3.30 8.29
C SER A 26 1.62 3.20 7.01
N LEU A 27 0.94 2.95 5.89
CA LEU A 27 1.50 2.77 4.55
C LEU A 27 0.91 3.81 3.61
N GLU A 28 1.75 4.40 2.76
CA GLU A 28 1.36 5.39 1.76
C GLU A 28 2.14 5.10 0.47
N ASP A 29 1.41 4.87 -0.62
CA ASP A 29 1.96 4.69 -1.97
C ASP A 29 3.09 3.65 -2.05
N VAL A 30 2.89 2.50 -1.42
CA VAL A 30 3.80 1.35 -1.42
C VAL A 30 3.10 0.06 -1.85
N GLY A 31 3.88 -0.84 -2.43
CA GLY A 31 3.43 -2.15 -2.90
C GLY A 31 3.23 -2.18 -4.42
N GLY A 32 2.55 -3.21 -4.89
CA GLY A 32 2.30 -3.42 -6.31
C GLY A 32 0.93 -2.89 -6.74
N LEU A 33 0.81 -2.48 -8.01
CA LEU A 33 -0.44 -2.03 -8.61
C LEU A 33 -0.74 -2.83 -9.87
N CYS A 34 -2.00 -3.14 -10.13
CA CYS A 34 -2.46 -3.60 -11.44
C CYS A 34 -3.75 -2.95 -11.90
N VAL A 35 -3.97 -2.98 -13.22
CA VAL A 35 -5.16 -2.42 -13.88
C VAL A 35 -6.01 -3.52 -14.50
N TRP A 36 -7.22 -3.69 -13.97
CA TRP A 36 -8.23 -4.64 -14.41
C TRP A 36 -9.20 -3.96 -15.37
N GLY A 37 -9.45 -4.61 -16.51
CA GLY A 37 -10.45 -4.20 -17.48
C GLY A 37 -11.81 -4.90 -17.27
N ALA A 38 -12.75 -4.70 -18.19
CA ALA A 38 -14.16 -5.07 -18.03
C ALA A 38 -14.47 -6.58 -17.84
N ASP A 39 -13.54 -7.47 -18.21
CA ASP A 39 -13.74 -8.93 -18.22
C ASP A 39 -12.79 -9.69 -17.26
N ASP A 40 -12.34 -9.08 -16.16
CA ASP A 40 -11.41 -9.70 -15.19
C ASP A 40 -10.06 -10.18 -15.80
N GLY A 41 -9.76 -9.77 -17.04
CA GLY A 41 -8.77 -10.44 -17.89
C GLY A 41 -7.90 -9.52 -18.74
N GLY A 42 -7.84 -8.22 -18.42
CA GLY A 42 -6.97 -7.25 -19.08
C GLY A 42 -7.50 -6.64 -20.38
N THR A 43 -8.75 -6.92 -20.78
CA THR A 43 -9.38 -6.22 -21.90
C THR A 43 -9.82 -4.81 -21.49
N TYR A 44 -9.21 -3.79 -22.09
CA TYR A 44 -9.63 -2.40 -21.89
C TYR A 44 -10.58 -1.96 -22.99
N VAL A 45 -11.70 -1.34 -22.60
CA VAL A 45 -12.76 -0.90 -23.49
C VAL A 45 -12.81 0.63 -23.48
N GLU A 46 -13.00 1.22 -24.66
CA GLU A 46 -13.18 2.67 -24.79
C GLU A 46 -14.46 3.13 -24.09
N ASP A 47 -14.39 4.30 -23.45
CA ASP A 47 -15.47 4.93 -22.69
C ASP A 47 -15.97 4.09 -21.50
N GLU A 48 -15.13 3.18 -20.99
CA GLU A 48 -15.35 2.42 -19.76
C GLU A 48 -14.28 2.75 -18.72
N SER A 49 -14.62 2.60 -17.44
CA SER A 49 -13.67 2.70 -16.34
C SER A 49 -12.79 1.46 -16.28
N VAL A 50 -11.62 1.61 -15.66
CA VAL A 50 -10.78 0.47 -15.26
C VAL A 50 -10.75 0.38 -13.74
N GLU A 51 -10.64 -0.83 -13.20
CA GLU A 51 -10.39 -1.05 -11.77
C GLU A 51 -8.88 -1.10 -11.53
N LEU A 52 -8.42 -0.34 -10.54
CA LEU A 52 -7.05 -0.29 -10.10
C LEU A 52 -6.96 -0.96 -8.75
N ARG A 53 -6.15 -2.01 -8.66
CA ARG A 53 -5.96 -2.77 -7.43
C ARG A 53 -4.54 -2.65 -6.95
N VAL A 54 -4.39 -2.15 -5.72
CA VAL A 54 -3.11 -1.98 -5.03
C VAL A 54 -2.95 -3.10 -4.02
N LEU A 55 -1.86 -3.86 -4.15
CA LEU A 55 -1.39 -4.87 -3.22
C LEU A 55 -0.34 -4.23 -2.30
N MET A 56 -0.76 -3.77 -1.12
CA MET A 56 0.11 -3.03 -0.20
C MET A 56 0.97 -3.94 0.68
N VAL A 57 0.43 -5.10 1.07
CA VAL A 57 1.15 -6.13 1.84
C VAL A 57 0.74 -7.50 1.32
N GLU A 58 1.70 -8.25 0.80
CA GLU A 58 1.44 -9.61 0.29
C GLU A 58 1.14 -10.59 1.42
N CYS A 59 1.88 -10.46 2.53
CA CYS A 59 1.83 -11.42 3.63
C CYS A 59 2.06 -10.78 4.99
N LEU A 60 0.97 -10.58 5.73
CA LEU A 60 1.01 -10.16 7.12
C LEU A 60 0.90 -11.37 8.04
N GLU A 61 1.99 -11.71 8.74
CA GLU A 61 2.11 -12.97 9.49
C GLU A 61 1.29 -13.01 10.80
N CYS A 62 1.00 -11.86 11.40
CA CYS A 62 0.29 -11.76 12.68
C CYS A 62 -1.16 -11.32 12.55
N GLY A 63 -1.66 -11.22 11.31
CA GLY A 63 -2.94 -10.59 11.00
C GLY A 63 -2.94 -9.09 11.31
N ALA A 64 -3.93 -8.38 10.78
CA ALA A 64 -4.17 -6.98 11.10
C ALA A 64 -5.50 -6.80 11.82
N SER A 65 -5.51 -5.91 12.81
CA SER A 65 -6.74 -5.35 13.36
C SER A 65 -6.91 -3.91 12.89
N GLU A 66 -8.15 -3.42 12.92
CA GLU A 66 -8.48 -2.01 12.64
C GLU A 66 -8.01 -1.51 11.27
N VAL A 67 -7.93 -2.42 10.28
CA VAL A 67 -7.51 -2.09 8.91
C VAL A 67 -8.44 -1.05 8.31
N THR A 68 -7.84 0.08 7.94
CA THR A 68 -8.47 1.14 7.15
C THR A 68 -7.64 1.34 5.90
N THR A 69 -8.29 1.29 4.73
CA THR A 69 -7.61 1.53 3.45
C THR A 69 -8.31 2.63 2.67
N THR A 70 -7.54 3.39 1.90
CA THR A 70 -8.07 4.36 0.94
C THR A 70 -7.35 4.24 -0.39
N CYS A 71 -8.05 4.53 -1.49
CA CYS A 71 -7.53 4.51 -2.85
C CYS A 71 -8.23 5.61 -3.64
N SER A 72 -7.47 6.40 -4.40
CA SER A 72 -8.00 7.39 -5.33
C SER A 72 -7.21 7.38 -6.62
N VAL A 73 -7.89 7.77 -7.70
CA VAL A 73 -7.27 7.98 -9.01
C VAL A 73 -7.57 9.41 -9.43
N ASP A 74 -6.52 10.17 -9.68
CA ASP A 74 -6.59 11.51 -10.25
C ASP A 74 -6.08 11.47 -11.69
N GLN A 75 -6.89 11.95 -12.63
CA GLN A 75 -6.54 11.92 -14.06
C GLN A 75 -6.09 13.30 -14.55
N GLU A 76 -4.86 13.37 -15.06
CA GLU A 76 -4.29 14.54 -15.73
C GLU A 76 -4.05 14.22 -17.22
N GLY A 77 -5.06 14.46 -18.05
CA GLY A 77 -4.99 14.12 -19.47
C GLY A 77 -5.00 12.61 -19.67
N THR A 78 -3.87 12.05 -20.15
CA THR A 78 -3.69 10.60 -20.31
C THR A 78 -2.86 9.98 -19.17
N THR A 79 -2.54 10.75 -18.13
CA THR A 79 -1.84 10.25 -16.95
C THR A 79 -2.84 9.96 -15.83
N LEU A 80 -2.79 8.76 -15.26
CA LEU A 80 -3.53 8.34 -14.09
C LEU A 80 -2.57 8.30 -12.90
N HIS A 81 -2.79 9.20 -11.95
CA HIS A 81 -2.05 9.23 -10.69
C HIS A 81 -2.85 8.47 -9.65
N VAL A 82 -2.28 7.37 -9.16
CA VAL A 82 -2.91 6.55 -8.14
C VAL A 82 -2.32 6.90 -6.79
N HIS A 83 -3.19 7.08 -5.81
CA HIS A 83 -2.80 7.25 -4.42
C HIS A 83 -3.50 6.20 -3.58
N ALA A 84 -2.76 5.53 -2.69
CA ALA A 84 -3.31 4.52 -1.81
C ALA A 84 -2.67 4.54 -0.43
N THR A 85 -3.50 4.40 0.61
CA THR A 85 -3.06 4.33 1.99
C THR A 85 -3.65 3.11 2.70
N ALA A 86 -2.92 2.62 3.70
CA ALA A 86 -3.41 1.62 4.65
C ALA A 86 -2.91 1.95 6.05
N ASP A 87 -3.82 1.90 7.02
CA ASP A 87 -3.53 2.01 8.45
C ASP A 87 -4.07 0.78 9.15
N TYR A 88 -3.27 0.13 9.99
CA TYR A 88 -3.68 -1.05 10.75
C TYR A 88 -2.85 -1.25 12.00
N THR A 89 -3.35 -2.09 12.91
CA THR A 89 -2.66 -2.48 14.14
C THR A 89 -2.24 -3.96 14.09
N ILE A 90 -1.06 -4.26 14.62
CA ILE A 90 -0.56 -5.62 14.82
C ILE A 90 -0.42 -5.88 16.32
N ASP A 91 -1.09 -6.90 16.84
CA ASP A 91 -0.90 -7.35 18.22
C ASP A 91 0.29 -8.31 18.30
N GLN A 92 1.42 -7.86 18.87
CA GLN A 92 2.61 -8.70 19.04
C GLN A 92 2.58 -9.55 20.32
N SER A 93 1.52 -9.45 21.14
CA SER A 93 1.40 -10.20 22.39
C SER A 93 0.96 -11.65 22.20
N VAL A 94 0.49 -12.01 21.01
CA VAL A 94 0.15 -13.40 20.67
C VAL A 94 1.41 -14.21 20.37
N GLU A 95 1.83 -15.05 21.33
CA GLU A 95 3.00 -15.97 21.21
C GLU A 95 2.93 -16.92 20.00
N THR A 96 1.75 -17.05 19.38
CA THR A 96 1.56 -17.77 18.12
C THR A 96 0.81 -16.89 17.15
N CYS A 97 1.52 -15.98 16.46
CA CYS A 97 1.08 -15.55 15.14
C CYS A 97 0.95 -16.81 14.28
N LEU A 98 -0.29 -17.28 14.08
CA LEU A 98 -0.54 -18.41 13.21
C LEU A 98 -0.09 -18.00 11.81
N THR A 99 0.43 -18.96 11.04
CA THR A 99 1.02 -18.77 9.71
C THR A 99 -0.01 -18.41 8.62
N VAL A 100 -1.06 -17.68 8.98
CA VAL A 100 -2.09 -17.19 8.08
C VAL A 100 -1.58 -15.89 7.50
N CYS A 101 -1.21 -15.98 6.24
CA CYS A 101 -0.80 -14.86 5.43
C CYS A 101 -2.05 -14.01 5.11
N GLU A 102 -2.21 -12.89 5.79
CA GLU A 102 -3.27 -11.93 5.46
C GLU A 102 -2.73 -10.90 4.47
N THR A 103 -3.48 -10.66 3.40
CA THR A 103 -3.10 -9.74 2.34
C THR A 103 -3.86 -8.43 2.50
N VAL A 104 -3.15 -7.30 2.49
CA VAL A 104 -3.76 -5.98 2.51
C VAL A 104 -3.79 -5.44 1.09
N PHE A 105 -4.99 -5.27 0.54
CA PHE A 105 -5.20 -4.65 -0.76
C PHE A 105 -6.31 -3.60 -0.69
N VAL A 106 -6.31 -2.69 -1.65
CA VAL A 106 -7.37 -1.71 -1.85
C VAL A 106 -7.62 -1.55 -3.34
N SER A 107 -8.88 -1.29 -3.70
CA SER A 107 -9.26 -1.01 -5.09
C SER A 107 -9.86 0.39 -5.21
N CYS A 108 -9.62 1.03 -6.35
CA CYS A 108 -10.36 2.20 -6.80
C CYS A 108 -10.65 2.10 -8.30
N GLU A 109 -11.57 2.91 -8.80
CA GLU A 109 -11.96 2.93 -10.21
C GLU A 109 -11.57 4.26 -10.84
N SER A 110 -11.15 4.23 -12.10
CA SER A 110 -10.95 5.44 -12.88
C SER A 110 -12.28 6.04 -13.33
N GLU A 111 -12.25 7.29 -13.82
CA GLU A 111 -13.30 7.74 -14.73
C GLU A 111 -13.25 6.95 -16.05
N PRO A 112 -14.34 6.96 -16.86
CA PRO A 112 -14.33 6.36 -18.19
C PRO A 112 -13.20 6.88 -19.08
N LEU A 113 -12.45 5.97 -19.71
CA LEU A 113 -11.25 6.30 -20.48
C LEU A 113 -11.55 6.32 -21.99
N ALA A 114 -11.31 7.46 -22.63
CA ALA A 114 -11.35 7.56 -24.10
C ALA A 114 -10.21 6.75 -24.74
N ALA A 115 -10.32 6.43 -26.03
CA ALA A 115 -9.25 5.72 -26.72
C ALA A 115 -7.92 6.51 -26.71
N GLY A 116 -6.83 5.84 -26.34
CA GLY A 116 -5.50 6.42 -26.24
C GLY A 116 -4.50 5.55 -25.49
N THR A 117 -3.26 6.04 -25.41
CA THR A 117 -2.22 5.47 -24.56
C THR A 117 -2.21 6.21 -23.23
N TYR A 118 -2.36 5.48 -22.14
CA TYR A 118 -2.35 6.01 -20.78
C TYR A 118 -1.03 5.72 -20.10
N THR A 119 -0.60 6.65 -19.26
CA THR A 119 0.49 6.46 -18.30
C THR A 119 -0.12 6.29 -16.92
N LEU A 120 0.28 5.25 -16.22
CA LEU A 120 -0.13 4.95 -14.86
C LEU A 120 1.04 5.25 -13.93
N GLU A 121 0.83 6.07 -12.92
CA GLU A 121 1.85 6.44 -11.93
C GLU A 121 1.41 6.03 -10.52
N TYR A 122 2.31 5.36 -9.80
CA TYR A 122 2.09 4.91 -8.42
C TYR A 122 3.43 4.70 -7.71
N GLY A 123 3.57 5.14 -6.45
CA GLY A 123 4.78 4.90 -5.64
C GLY A 123 6.08 5.47 -6.22
N GLY A 124 5.99 6.45 -7.12
CA GLY A 124 7.14 6.99 -7.87
C GLY A 124 7.58 6.15 -9.07
N GLU A 125 6.85 5.09 -9.39
CA GLU A 125 7.02 4.28 -10.60
C GLU A 125 5.93 4.58 -11.63
N SER A 126 6.18 4.18 -12.89
CA SER A 126 5.24 4.42 -13.98
C SER A 126 5.22 3.29 -15.00
N THR A 127 4.04 2.95 -15.51
CA THR A 127 3.83 2.02 -16.64
C THR A 127 2.85 2.63 -17.64
N SER A 128 2.62 1.96 -18.78
CA SER A 128 1.69 2.44 -19.79
C SER A 128 0.81 1.34 -20.34
N PHE A 129 -0.43 1.66 -20.69
CA PHE A 129 -1.36 0.76 -21.35
C PHE A 129 -2.19 1.48 -22.42
N GLU A 130 -2.83 0.72 -23.30
CA GLU A 130 -3.63 1.25 -24.39
C GLU A 130 -5.12 0.94 -24.19
N VAL A 131 -5.97 1.93 -24.47
CA VAL A 131 -7.43 1.80 -24.50
C VAL A 131 -7.92 2.12 -25.92
N PRO A 132 -8.81 1.31 -26.53
CA PRO A 132 -9.10 -0.06 -26.14
C PRO A 132 -7.90 -0.96 -26.43
N SER A 133 -7.80 -2.07 -25.72
CA SER A 133 -6.87 -3.14 -26.07
C SER A 133 -7.39 -4.50 -25.62
N ALA A 134 -7.01 -5.53 -26.37
CA ALA A 134 -7.18 -6.91 -25.98
C ALA A 134 -5.80 -7.41 -25.54
N GLY A 135 -5.55 -7.52 -24.24
CA GLY A 135 -4.17 -7.73 -23.79
C GLY A 135 -3.98 -8.03 -22.32
N GLU A 136 -2.71 -8.10 -21.96
CA GLU A 136 -2.20 -8.32 -20.60
C GLU A 136 -2.46 -7.09 -19.72
N MET A 137 -2.74 -7.34 -18.44
CA MET A 137 -2.94 -6.28 -17.46
C MET A 137 -1.67 -5.44 -17.32
N ALA A 138 -1.81 -4.11 -17.30
CA ALA A 138 -0.73 -3.26 -16.84
C ALA A 138 -0.47 -3.49 -15.35
N THR A 139 0.80 -3.63 -15.01
CA THR A 139 1.28 -3.88 -13.65
C THR A 139 2.48 -3.01 -13.31
N LEU A 140 2.62 -2.68 -12.03
CA LEU A 140 3.79 -2.06 -11.41
C LEU A 140 4.25 -2.93 -10.24
N ASP A 141 5.57 -3.07 -10.09
CA ASP A 141 6.24 -3.91 -9.09
C ASP A 141 5.69 -5.35 -8.98
N GLY A 142 5.27 -5.95 -10.10
CA GLY A 142 4.67 -7.29 -10.11
C GLY A 142 3.28 -7.36 -9.46
N GLY A 143 2.63 -6.21 -9.26
CA GLY A 143 1.29 -6.10 -8.70
C GLY A 143 0.31 -7.04 -9.40
N CYS A 144 -0.38 -7.84 -8.58
CA CYS A 144 -1.46 -8.77 -8.92
C CYS A 144 -1.05 -10.14 -9.49
N SER A 145 -0.06 -10.76 -8.85
CA SER A 145 0.13 -12.22 -8.84
C SER A 145 -1.19 -12.95 -8.59
N ILE A 146 -1.70 -13.63 -9.62
CA ILE A 146 -2.82 -14.60 -9.58
C ILE A 146 -2.38 -15.97 -9.05
#